data_AF-A0A6J7SYJ1-F1
#
_entry.id   AF-A0A6J7SYJ1-F1
#
_cell.length_a   1.000
_cell.length_b   1.000
_cell.length_c   1.000
_cell.angle_alpha   90.00
_cell.angle_beta   90.00
_cell.angle_gamma   90.00
#
_symmetry.space_group_name_H-M   'P 1'
#
loop_
_entity.id
_entity.type
_entity.pdbx_description
1 polymer ?
#
loop_
_entity_poly.entity_id
_entity_poly.type
_entity_poly.pdbx_seq_one_letter_code
_entity_poly.pdbx_strand_id
1 'polypeptide(L)' 'MMHTPSEVKAAVTGSGRANKAQVAAMVAKLLNLSEMPKPVDATDALALAICHIWRGGANTNIATALAAEKSRLRKLRG' A
#
# COMPACT_ATOMS: atom_id res chain seq x y z
N MET A 1 8.70 10.46 5.96
CA MET A 1 8.05 9.58 4.96
C MET A 1 6.57 9.96 4.93
N MET A 2 6.11 10.65 3.90
CA MET A 2 4.74 11.16 3.82
C MET A 2 3.90 10.28 2.89
N HIS A 3 2.88 9.63 3.45
CA HIS A 3 1.78 9.03 2.70
C HIS A 3 0.55 9.89 2.96
N THR A 4 -0.18 10.23 1.90
CA THR A 4 -1.47 10.90 2.05
C THR A 4 -2.48 9.92 2.71
N PRO A 5 -3.47 10.43 3.45
CA PRO A 5 -4.49 9.57 4.06
C PRO A 5 -5.19 8.65 3.04
N SER A 6 -5.45 9.17 1.83
CA SER A 6 -6.07 8.41 0.74
C SER A 6 -5.17 7.27 0.25
N GLU A 7 -3.85 7.46 0.20
CA GLU A 7 -2.91 6.40 -0.17
C GLU A 7 -2.84 5.30 0.89
N VAL A 8 -2.83 5.66 2.17
CA VAL A 8 -2.84 4.68 3.27
C VAL A 8 -4.12 3.85 3.22
N LYS A 9 -5.27 4.52 3.07
CA LYS A 9 -6.58 3.84 2.92
C LYS A 9 -6.62 2.94 1.70
N ALA A 10 -6.17 3.44 0.54
CA ALA A 10 -6.14 2.65 -0.69
C ALA A 10 -5.22 1.43 -0.57
N ALA A 11 -4.05 1.58 0.07
CA ALA A 11 -3.15 0.48 0.30
C ALA A 11 -3.79 -0.60 1.16
N VAL A 12 -4.41 -0.23 2.30
CA VAL A 12 -4.94 -1.20 3.27
C VAL A 12 -6.29 -1.81 2.84
N THR A 13 -7.18 -1.02 2.26
CA THR A 13 -8.58 -1.43 2.00
C THR A 13 -8.93 -1.53 0.52
N GLY A 14 -8.01 -1.20 -0.39
CA GLY A 14 -8.28 -1.07 -1.83
C GLY A 14 -9.07 0.18 -2.22
N SER A 15 -9.40 1.08 -1.28
CA SER A 15 -10.16 2.30 -1.56
C SER A 15 -9.66 3.49 -0.75
N GLY A 16 -9.24 4.56 -1.44
CA GLY A 16 -8.82 5.81 -0.78
C GLY A 16 -9.94 6.54 -0.03
N ARG A 17 -11.20 6.11 -0.20
CA ARG A 17 -12.38 6.69 0.47
C ARG A 17 -12.84 5.92 1.70
N ALA A 18 -12.13 4.86 2.11
CA ALA A 18 -12.50 4.06 3.27
C ALA A 18 -12.55 4.89 4.56
N ASN A 19 -13.47 4.51 5.45
CA ASN A 19 -13.61 5.09 6.77
C ASN A 19 -12.65 4.41 7.78
N LYS A 20 -12.53 4.97 8.99
CA LYS A 20 -11.60 4.47 10.02
C LYS A 20 -11.92 3.03 10.45
N ALA A 21 -13.19 2.66 10.55
CA ALA A 21 -13.60 1.31 10.93
C ALA A 21 -13.22 0.27 9.86
N GLN A 22 -13.36 0.61 8.58
CA GLN A 22 -12.94 -0.24 7.47
C GLN A 22 -11.42 -0.42 7.45
N VAL A 23 -10.66 0.64 7.70
CA VAL A 23 -9.19 0.54 7.82
C VAL A 23 -8.82 -0.38 8.99
N ALA A 24 -9.40 -0.19 10.17
CA ALA A 24 -9.12 -1.03 11.34
C ALA A 24 -9.44 -2.51 11.11
N ALA A 25 -10.61 -2.81 10.54
CA ALA A 25 -11.02 -4.18 10.22
C ALA A 25 -10.06 -4.84 9.22
N MET A 26 -9.60 -4.09 8.21
CA MET A 26 -8.65 -4.59 7.23
C MET A 26 -7.25 -4.79 7.83
N VAL A 27 -6.77 -3.88 8.67
CA VAL A 27 -5.50 -4.06 9.39
C VAL A 27 -5.54 -5.33 10.24
N ALA A 28 -6.60 -5.53 11.03
CA ALA A 28 -6.77 -6.74 11.83
C ALA A 28 -6.75 -8.00 10.96
N LYS A 29 -7.47 -7.99 9.84
CA LYS A 29 -7.51 -9.11 8.89
C LYS A 29 -6.15 -9.39 8.25
N LEU A 30 -5.43 -8.36 7.83
CA LEU A 30 -4.13 -8.48 7.15
C LEU A 30 -3.03 -9.01 8.09
N LEU A 31 -3.12 -8.66 9.37
CA LEU A 31 -2.16 -9.06 10.40
C LEU A 31 -2.64 -10.25 11.24
N ASN A 32 -3.79 -10.83 10.89
CA ASN A 32 -4.43 -11.93 11.60
C ASN A 32 -4.60 -11.68 13.11
N LEU A 33 -5.02 -10.46 13.46
CA LEU A 33 -5.24 -10.02 14.85
C LEU A 33 -6.67 -10.39 15.29
N SER A 34 -6.80 -11.01 16.46
CA SER A 34 -8.10 -11.28 17.09
C SER A 34 -8.78 -10.01 17.58
N GLU A 35 -8.00 -9.03 18.03
CA GLU A 35 -8.45 -7.70 18.43
C GLU A 35 -7.37 -6.66 18.06
N MET A 36 -7.78 -5.41 17.89
CA MET A 36 -6.82 -4.35 17.64
C MET A 36 -6.05 -4.02 18.94
N PRO A 37 -4.70 -3.95 18.89
CA PRO A 37 -3.91 -3.57 20.04
C PRO A 37 -4.28 -2.16 20.51
N LYS A 38 -4.35 -1.96 21.83
CA LYS A 38 -4.33 -0.64 22.46
C LYS A 38 -2.87 -0.13 22.42
N PRO A 39 -2.56 1.15 22.14
CA PRO A 39 -3.39 2.36 22.26
C PRO A 39 -4.19 2.75 21.01
N VAL A 40 -5.00 3.82 21.12
CA VAL A 40 -5.99 4.29 20.13
C VAL A 40 -5.43 4.57 18.72
N ASP A 41 -4.12 4.77 18.62
CA ASP A 41 -3.36 5.12 17.42
C ASP A 41 -2.64 3.92 16.78
N ALA A 42 -2.69 2.73 17.39
CA ALA A 42 -2.02 1.53 16.86
C ALA A 42 -2.50 1.16 15.45
N THR A 43 -3.79 1.41 15.15
CA THR A 43 -4.35 1.19 13.80
C THR A 43 -3.63 2.05 12.76
N ASP A 44 -3.40 3.33 13.06
CA ASP A 44 -2.80 4.28 12.12
C ASP A 44 -1.32 3.94 11.88
N ALA A 45 -0.60 3.58 12.94
CA ALA A 45 0.79 3.14 12.84
C ALA A 45 0.93 1.87 11.98
N LEU A 46 0.08 0.86 12.21
CA LEU A 46 0.08 -0.38 11.44
C LEU A 46 -0.33 -0.15 9.98
N ALA A 47 -1.34 0.69 9.74
CA ALA A 47 -1.77 1.05 8.39
C ALA A 47 -0.66 1.75 7.60
N LEU A 48 0.09 2.67 8.24
CA LEU A 48 1.25 3.32 7.64
C LEU A 48 2.37 2.33 7.33
N ALA A 49 2.66 1.39 8.24
CA ALA A 49 3.67 0.35 8.03
C ALA A 49 3.33 -0.54 6.83
N ILE A 50 2.07 -1.00 6.75
CA ILE A 50 1.56 -1.80 5.62
C ILE A 50 1.70 -1.00 4.31
N CYS A 51 1.24 0.26 4.30
CA CYS A 51 1.32 1.14 3.13
C CYS A 51 2.77 1.29 2.65
N HIS A 52 3.71 1.47 3.57
CA HIS A 52 5.11 1.64 3.24
C HIS A 52 5.73 0.37 2.61
N ILE A 53 5.54 -0.79 3.25
CA ILE A 53 6.11 -2.07 2.80
C ILE A 53 5.59 -2.41 1.39
N TRP A 54 4.28 -2.27 1.16
CA TRP A 54 3.68 -2.62 -0.13
C TRP A 54 4.04 -1.63 -1.24
N ARG A 55 4.27 -0.35 -0.91
CA ARG A 55 4.77 0.62 -1.89
C ARG A 55 6.18 0.26 -2.38
N GLY A 56 7.05 -0.25 -1.50
CA GLY A 56 8.39 -0.68 -1.88
C GLY A 56 8.37 -1.72 -3.00
N GLY A 57 7.61 -2.81 -2.82
CA GLY A 57 7.48 -3.87 -3.82
C GLY A 57 6.70 -3.45 -5.08
N ALA A 58 5.71 -2.57 -4.96
CA ALA A 58 4.99 -2.05 -6.12
C ALA A 58 5.90 -1.20 -7.03
N ASN A 59 6.72 -0.34 -6.44
CA ASN A 59 7.62 0.54 -7.20
C ASN A 59 8.68 -0.25 -7.98
N THR A 60 9.23 -1.32 -7.40
CA THR A 60 10.21 -2.17 -8.10
C THR A 60 9.58 -2.86 -9.31
N ASN A 61 8.37 -3.40 -9.16
CA ASN A 61 7.67 -4.09 -10.24
C ASN A 61 7.31 -3.13 -11.39
N ILE A 62 6.84 -1.92 -11.06
CA ILE A 62 6.55 -0.88 -12.05
C ILE A 62 7.83 -0.45 -12.79
N ALA A 63 8.94 -0.27 -12.07
CA ALA A 63 10.22 0.12 -12.67
C ALA A 63 10.74 -0.96 -13.64
N THR A 64 10.66 -2.23 -13.26
CA THR A 64 11.06 -3.36 -14.12
C THR A 64 10.19 -3.44 -15.38
N ALA A 65 8.87 -3.30 -15.23
CA ALA A 65 7.95 -3.31 -16.36
C ALA A 65 8.25 -2.14 -17.33
N LEU A 66 8.49 -0.93 -16.80
CA LEU A 66 8.84 0.24 -17.61
C LEU A 66 10.17 0.06 -18.34
N ALA A 67 11.17 -0.54 -17.70
CA ALA A 67 12.48 -0.82 -18.32
C ALA A 67 12.36 -1.85 -19.46
N ALA A 68 11.55 -2.89 -19.27
CA ALA A 68 11.24 -3.88 -20.29
C ALA A 68 10.54 -3.23 -21.50
N GLU A 69 9.54 -2.38 -21.24
CA GLU A 69 8.78 -1.69 -22.28
C GLU A 69 9.66 -0.69 -23.06
N LYS A 70 10.49 0.10 -22.39
CA LYS A 70 11.46 0.99 -23.04
C LYS A 70 12.42 0.23 -23.95
N SER A 71 12.87 -0.96 -23.53
CA SER A 71 13.75 -1.80 -24.34
C SER A 71 13.04 -2.36 -25.56
N ARG A 72 11.76 -2.74 -25.43
CA ARG A 72 10.91 -3.18 -26.54
C ARG A 72 10.73 -2.05 -27.57
N LEU A 73 10.38 -0.86 -27.11
CA LEU A 73 10.20 0.31 -27.98
C LEU A 73 11.50 0.71 -28.70
N ARG A 74 12.66 0.60 -28.04
CA ARG A 74 13.95 0.86 -28.68
C ARG A 74 14.23 -0.10 -29.85
N LYS A 75 13.88 -1.39 -29.69
CA LYS A 75 14.03 -2.41 -30.75
C LYS A 75 13.10 -2.21 -31.94
N LEU A 76 11.95 -1.56 -31.74
CA LEU A 76 10.99 -1.29 -32.84
C LEU A 76 11.30 0.01 -33.59
N ARG A 77 12.19 0.85 -33.05
CA ARG A 77 12.55 2.16 -33.62
C ARG A 77 13.87 2.13 -34.41
N GLY A 78 14.59 1.02 -34.40
CA GLY A 78 15.79 0.79 -35.20
C GLY A 78 15.56 -0.38 -36.14
#